data_AF-A0A925DHU1-F1
#
_entry.id   AF-A0A925DHU1-F1
#
_cell.length_a   1.000
_cell.length_b   1.000
_cell.length_c   1.000
_cell.angle_alpha   90.00
_cell.angle_beta   90.00
_cell.angle_gamma   90.00
#
_symmetry.space_group_name_H-M   'P 1'
#
loop_
_entity.id
_entity.type
_entity.pdbx_description
1 polymer ?
#
loop_
_entity_poly.entity_id
_entity_poly.type
_entity_poly.pdbx_seq_one_letter_code
_entity_poly.pdbx_strand_id
1 'polypeptide(L)'
;MPTQHRLFFALWPDQATRLALTRLQVALGGKPTPVEKLHLTLAFLGQQPDSALPALHRLLDSVPARPLRLELDTYGHFSGPRIAWAGMRDAPPALLALHEALMEKVTALGLLAPDRSAFRPHVTLARNVATAPATPFAPLPWLANEMVLVESSSATGRYQVLAARRLA
;
A
#
# COMPACT_ATOMS: atom_id res chain seq x y z
N MET A 1 8.84 26.55 -10.49
CA MET A 1 8.58 25.64 -9.35
C MET A 1 9.29 24.33 -9.64
N PRO A 2 10.04 23.74 -8.69
CA PRO A 2 10.65 22.43 -8.90
C PRO A 2 9.58 21.37 -9.17
N THR A 3 9.91 20.39 -10.01
CA THR A 3 9.04 19.23 -10.27
C THR A 3 8.77 18.50 -8.97
N GLN A 4 7.50 18.16 -8.74
CA GLN A 4 7.07 17.42 -7.56
C GLN A 4 6.40 16.12 -7.96
N HIS A 5 6.71 15.07 -7.21
CA HIS A 5 6.20 13.72 -7.39
C HIS A 5 5.34 13.34 -6.20
N ARG A 6 4.18 12.74 -6.44
CA ARG A 6 3.33 12.21 -5.38
C ARG A 6 3.76 10.78 -5.07
N LEU A 7 4.54 10.58 -4.02
CA LEU A 7 5.25 9.32 -3.81
C LEU A 7 4.66 8.48 -2.66
N PHE A 8 4.81 7.16 -2.78
CA PHE A 8 4.57 6.23 -1.69
C PHE A 8 5.38 4.95 -1.84
N PHE A 9 5.63 4.28 -0.72
CA PHE A 9 6.13 2.91 -0.67
C PHE A 9 4.98 1.94 -0.46
N ALA A 10 5.05 0.76 -1.08
CA ALA A 10 4.03 -0.27 -0.95
C ALA A 10 4.59 -1.68 -1.03
N LEU A 11 3.86 -2.64 -0.44
CA LEU A 11 3.95 -4.04 -0.79
C LEU A 11 3.11 -4.27 -2.06
N TRP A 12 3.74 -4.85 -3.07
CA TRP A 12 3.16 -5.07 -4.38
C TRP A 12 2.75 -6.54 -4.52
N PRO A 13 1.45 -6.85 -4.67
CA PRO A 13 1.00 -8.23 -4.75
C PRO A 13 1.41 -8.87 -6.07
N ASP A 14 1.67 -10.18 -6.07
CA ASP A 14 1.88 -10.94 -7.29
C ASP A 14 0.58 -11.07 -8.11
N GLN A 15 0.68 -11.60 -9.32
CA GLN A 15 -0.48 -11.73 -10.21
C GLN A 15 -1.59 -12.58 -9.61
N ALA A 16 -1.25 -13.71 -8.98
CA ALA A 16 -2.23 -14.60 -8.36
C ALA A 16 -2.99 -13.89 -7.23
N THR A 17 -2.28 -13.18 -6.37
CA THR A 17 -2.86 -12.40 -5.26
C THR A 17 -3.74 -11.27 -5.80
N ARG A 18 -3.32 -10.54 -6.85
CA ARG A 18 -4.17 -9.51 -7.47
C ARG A 18 -5.46 -10.07 -8.05
N LEU A 19 -5.41 -11.21 -8.73
CA LEU A 19 -6.61 -11.88 -9.27
C LEU A 19 -7.53 -12.39 -8.14
N ALA A 20 -6.97 -12.82 -7.02
CA ALA A 20 -7.77 -13.18 -5.85
C ALA A 20 -8.45 -11.94 -5.24
N LEU A 21 -7.72 -10.82 -5.11
CA LEU A 21 -8.24 -9.54 -4.61
C LEU A 21 -9.33 -8.95 -5.53
N THR A 22 -9.23 -9.09 -6.85
CA THR A 22 -10.29 -8.61 -7.76
C THR A 22 -11.59 -9.39 -7.60
N ARG A 23 -11.52 -10.69 -7.29
CA ARG A 23 -12.73 -11.50 -6.99
C ARG A 23 -13.47 -10.98 -5.76
N LEU A 24 -12.75 -10.46 -4.76
CA LEU A 24 -13.35 -9.83 -3.58
C LEU A 24 -14.15 -8.56 -3.94
N GLN A 25 -13.82 -7.90 -5.05
CA GLN A 25 -14.52 -6.68 -5.49
C GLN A 25 -15.95 -6.95 -5.98
N VAL A 26 -16.27 -8.18 -6.39
CA VAL A 26 -17.60 -8.55 -6.91
C VAL A 26 -18.70 -8.32 -5.87
N ALA A 27 -18.39 -8.49 -4.59
CA ALA A 27 -19.33 -8.26 -3.49
C ALA A 27 -19.46 -6.77 -3.11
N LEU A 28 -18.69 -5.87 -3.73
CA LEU A 28 -18.62 -4.46 -3.35
C LEU A 28 -19.43 -3.60 -4.32
N GLY A 29 -20.19 -2.66 -3.76
CA GLY A 29 -20.72 -1.53 -4.53
C GLY A 29 -19.61 -0.51 -4.87
N GLY A 30 -19.90 0.40 -5.79
CA GLY A 30 -19.04 1.55 -6.10
C GLY A 30 -18.04 1.28 -7.23
N LYS A 31 -16.92 2.02 -7.21
CA LYS A 31 -15.89 1.96 -8.25
C LYS A 31 -14.75 1.04 -7.82
N PRO A 32 -14.56 -0.12 -8.47
CA PRO A 32 -13.48 -1.03 -8.12
C PRO A 32 -12.11 -0.39 -8.39
N THR A 33 -11.13 -0.73 -7.55
CA THR A 33 -9.72 -0.39 -7.79
C THR A 33 -9.22 -1.20 -8.98
N PRO A 34 -8.63 -0.56 -10.01
CA PRO A 34 -8.02 -1.28 -11.12
C PRO A 34 -7.00 -2.32 -10.63
N VAL A 35 -6.93 -3.47 -11.30
CA VAL A 35 -6.10 -4.61 -10.88
C VAL A 35 -4.63 -4.22 -10.70
N GLU A 36 -4.10 -3.37 -11.58
CA GLU A 36 -2.74 -2.87 -11.58
C GLU A 36 -2.44 -1.87 -10.44
N LYS A 37 -3.47 -1.41 -9.72
CA LYS A 37 -3.38 -0.50 -8.58
C LYS A 37 -3.64 -1.18 -7.25
N LEU A 38 -3.91 -2.49 -7.22
CA LEU A 38 -4.08 -3.21 -5.96
C LEU A 38 -2.73 -3.35 -5.26
N HIS A 39 -2.61 -2.79 -4.06
CA HIS A 39 -1.39 -2.78 -3.26
C HIS A 39 -1.72 -2.52 -1.78
N LEU A 40 -0.74 -2.78 -0.91
CA LEU A 40 -0.78 -2.35 0.49
C LEU A 40 0.24 -1.22 0.68
N THR A 41 -0.23 0.00 0.92
CA THR A 41 0.63 1.15 1.15
C THR A 41 1.37 1.01 2.49
N LEU A 42 2.69 1.07 2.47
CA LEU A 42 3.53 1.09 3.67
C LEU A 42 3.74 2.52 4.19
N ALA A 43 4.04 3.47 3.30
CA ALA A 43 4.21 4.88 3.68
C ALA A 43 3.80 5.79 2.52
N PHE A 44 2.85 6.69 2.77
CA PHE A 44 2.41 7.67 1.78
C PHE A 44 3.14 9.01 1.98
N LEU A 45 4.10 9.34 1.12
CA LEU A 45 5.02 10.47 1.32
C LEU A 45 4.44 11.81 0.84
N GLY A 46 3.30 11.83 0.17
CA GLY A 46 2.75 13.06 -0.38
C GLY A 46 3.60 13.64 -1.51
N GLN A 47 3.57 14.96 -1.67
CA GLN A 47 4.37 15.66 -2.68
C GLN A 47 5.81 15.78 -2.21
N GLN A 48 6.73 15.28 -3.03
CA GLN A 48 8.17 15.31 -2.78
C GLN A 48 8.89 15.94 -3.97
N PRO A 49 9.97 16.70 -3.76
CA PRO A 49 10.75 17.26 -4.86
C PRO A 49 11.48 16.14 -5.62
N ASP A 50 11.74 16.36 -6.91
CA ASP A 50 12.56 15.46 -7.75
C ASP A 50 13.91 15.09 -7.10
N SER A 51 14.53 16.05 -6.40
CA SER A 51 15.79 15.85 -5.66
C SER A 51 15.71 14.81 -4.54
N ALA A 52 14.52 14.43 -4.08
CA ALA A 52 14.32 13.36 -3.09
C ALA A 52 14.42 11.96 -3.71
N LEU A 53 14.20 11.82 -5.03
CA LEU A 53 14.13 10.50 -5.69
C LEU A 53 15.40 9.67 -5.46
N PRO A 54 16.64 10.16 -5.65
CA PRO A 54 17.83 9.34 -5.43
C PRO A 54 17.95 8.81 -4.01
N ALA A 55 17.54 9.59 -3.00
CA ALA A 55 17.55 9.16 -1.61
C ALA A 55 16.49 8.09 -1.33
N LEU A 56 15.29 8.25 -1.89
CA LEU A 56 14.19 7.28 -1.76
C LEU A 56 14.48 5.95 -2.45
N HIS A 57 15.18 5.96 -3.59
CA HIS A 57 15.66 4.74 -4.25
C HIS A 57 16.62 3.97 -3.34
N ARG A 58 17.64 4.64 -2.79
CA ARG A 58 18.57 4.01 -1.83
C ARG A 58 17.86 3.55 -0.55
N LEU A 59 16.86 4.31 -0.10
CA LEU A 59 16.07 3.95 1.07
C LEU A 59 15.36 2.62 0.85
N LEU A 60 14.72 2.43 -0.32
CA LEU A 60 14.06 1.18 -0.71
C LEU A 60 14.98 -0.02 -0.44
N ASP A 61 16.25 0.06 -0.86
CA ASP A 61 17.25 -1.01 -0.71
C ASP A 61 17.78 -1.18 0.71
N SER A 62 17.80 -0.10 1.50
CA SER A 62 18.37 -0.11 2.85
C SER A 62 17.42 -0.59 3.95
N VAL A 63 16.11 -0.69 3.68
CA VAL A 63 15.12 -1.08 4.70
C VAL A 63 15.26 -2.57 4.99
N PRO A 64 15.52 -2.99 6.24
CA PRO A 64 15.62 -4.40 6.58
C PRO A 64 14.24 -5.04 6.43
N ALA A 65 14.10 -5.96 5.46
CA ALA A 65 12.83 -6.59 5.16
C ALA A 65 13.06 -8.00 4.62
N ARG A 66 12.28 -8.97 5.12
CA ARG A 66 12.20 -10.34 4.61
C ARG A 66 10.81 -10.55 4.00
N PRO A 67 10.61 -11.57 3.13
CA PRO A 67 9.28 -11.94 2.67
C PRO A 67 8.31 -12.14 3.83
N LEU A 68 7.13 -11.51 3.73
CA LEU A 68 6.08 -11.60 4.74
C LEU A 68 4.97 -12.52 4.25
N ARG A 69 4.52 -13.45 5.10
CA ARG A 69 3.28 -14.20 4.86
C ARG A 69 2.14 -13.43 5.50
N LEU A 70 1.31 -12.82 4.66
CA LEU A 70 0.12 -12.09 5.08
C LEU A 70 -1.11 -12.96 4.78
N GLU A 71 -2.11 -12.86 5.64
CA GLU A 71 -3.39 -13.54 5.44
C GLU A 71 -4.50 -12.49 5.53
N LEU A 72 -4.97 -12.03 4.37
CA LEU A 72 -6.08 -11.08 4.36
C LEU A 72 -7.37 -11.86 4.64
N ASP A 73 -8.11 -11.49 5.67
CA ASP A 73 -9.27 -12.26 6.15
C ASP A 73 -10.52 -11.41 6.38
N THR A 74 -10.40 -10.09 6.23
CA THR A 74 -11.43 -9.15 6.69
C THR A 74 -11.65 -8.03 5.70
N TYR A 75 -12.94 -7.74 5.44
CA TYR A 75 -13.33 -6.47 4.83
C TYR A 75 -13.40 -5.39 5.91
N GLY A 76 -13.03 -4.18 5.53
CA GLY A 76 -13.42 -3.02 6.30
C GLY A 76 -13.79 -1.85 5.44
N HIS A 77 -14.25 -0.79 6.12
CA HIS A 77 -14.74 0.41 5.51
C HIS A 77 -14.15 1.64 6.19
N PHE A 78 -13.68 2.58 5.39
CA PHE A 78 -13.43 3.94 5.86
C PHE A 78 -14.62 4.79 5.45
N SER A 79 -15.49 5.12 6.41
CA SER A 79 -16.75 5.83 6.16
C SER A 79 -16.54 7.22 5.57
N GLY A 80 -15.57 7.99 6.11
CA GLY A 80 -15.22 9.33 5.62
C GLY A 80 -14.89 9.35 4.12
N PRO A 81 -13.82 8.67 3.66
CA PRO A 81 -13.46 8.65 2.25
C PRO A 81 -14.27 7.63 1.41
N ARG A 82 -15.23 6.92 2.02
CA ARG A 82 -16.10 5.91 1.38
C ARG A 82 -15.31 4.81 0.64
N ILE A 83 -14.33 4.22 1.33
CA ILE A 83 -13.43 3.20 0.79
C ILE A 83 -13.74 1.85 1.44
N ALA A 84 -13.93 0.82 0.61
CA ALA A 84 -13.90 -0.56 1.06
C ALA A 84 -12.51 -1.16 0.79
N TRP A 85 -12.02 -1.94 1.75
CA TRP A 85 -10.67 -2.50 1.72
C TRP A 85 -10.64 -3.93 2.28
N ALA A 86 -9.64 -4.70 1.86
CA ALA A 86 -9.27 -5.97 2.48
C ALA A 86 -8.07 -5.76 3.41
N GLY A 87 -8.09 -6.39 4.57
CA GLY A 87 -7.03 -6.29 5.56
C GLY A 87 -6.98 -7.54 6.43
N MET A 88 -6.32 -7.39 7.56
CA MET A 88 -6.16 -8.40 8.60
C MET A 88 -6.85 -7.90 9.87
N ARG A 89 -7.48 -8.79 10.65
CA ARG A 89 -7.91 -8.44 12.02
C ARG A 89 -6.73 -8.02 12.87
N ASP A 90 -5.67 -8.83 12.82
CA ASP A 90 -4.43 -8.61 13.54
C ASP A 90 -3.28 -8.50 12.55
N ALA A 91 -2.65 -7.33 12.49
CA ALA A 91 -1.49 -7.13 11.62
C ALA A 91 -0.27 -7.88 12.18
N PRO A 92 0.45 -8.67 11.37
CA PRO A 92 1.65 -9.37 11.84
C PRO A 92 2.70 -8.40 12.39
N PRO A 93 3.36 -8.69 13.52
CA PRO A 93 4.39 -7.82 14.10
C PRO A 93 5.51 -7.46 13.10
N ALA A 94 5.86 -8.39 12.20
CA ALA A 94 6.86 -8.16 11.17
C ALA A 94 6.44 -7.10 10.12
N LEU A 95 5.14 -6.98 9.82
CA LEU A 95 4.62 -5.93 8.94
C LEU A 95 4.67 -4.56 9.63
N LEU A 96 4.32 -4.52 10.93
CA LEU A 96 4.40 -3.30 11.73
C LEU A 96 5.85 -2.84 11.89
N ALA A 97 6.78 -3.75 12.17
CA ALA A 97 8.21 -3.46 12.24
C ALA A 97 8.78 -2.96 10.90
N LEU A 98 8.31 -3.50 9.77
CA LEU A 98 8.68 -3.01 8.45
C LEU A 98 8.20 -1.56 8.23
N HIS A 99 6.96 -1.26 8.60
CA HIS A 99 6.43 0.10 8.55
C HIS A 99 7.26 1.06 9.41
N GLU A 100 7.54 0.72 10.67
CA GLU A 100 8.33 1.56 11.57
C GLU A 100 9.75 1.81 11.04
N ALA A 101 10.46 0.76 10.62
CA ALA A 101 11.82 0.89 10.07
C ALA A 101 11.85 1.77 8.80
N LEU A 102 10.80 1.69 7.97
CA LEU A 102 10.63 2.54 6.81
C LEU A 102 10.40 4.00 7.23
N MET A 103 9.50 4.23 8.18
CA MET A 103 9.16 5.57 8.68
C MET A 103 10.35 6.26 9.36
N GLU A 104 11.14 5.53 10.15
CA GLU A 104 12.37 6.04 10.76
C GLU A 104 13.36 6.58 9.71
N LYS A 105 13.59 5.80 8.65
CA LYS A 105 14.48 6.20 7.56
C LYS A 105 13.94 7.39 6.77
N VAL A 106 12.63 7.44 6.52
CA VAL A 106 11.99 8.59 5.84
C VAL A 106 12.11 9.84 6.69
N THR A 107 11.86 9.75 8.00
CA THR A 107 12.02 10.86 8.94
C THR A 107 13.47 11.35 8.99
N ALA A 108 14.45 10.44 8.97
CA ALA A 108 15.87 10.79 8.97
C ALA A 108 16.32 11.55 7.71
N LEU A 109 15.60 11.40 6.59
CA LEU A 109 15.82 12.17 5.37
C LEU A 109 15.16 13.57 5.40
N GLY A 110 14.45 13.92 6.48
CA GLY A 110 13.72 15.19 6.59
C GLY A 110 12.52 15.30 5.66
N LEU A 111 12.02 14.16 5.13
CA LEU A 111 10.89 14.14 4.21
C LEU A 111 9.57 14.14 4.98
N LEU A 112 8.55 14.78 4.40
CA LEU A 112 7.19 14.68 4.92
C LEU A 112 6.72 13.21 4.92
N ALA A 113 6.25 12.76 6.07
CA ALA A 113 5.71 11.43 6.27
C ALA A 113 4.39 11.54 7.06
N PRO A 114 3.43 10.63 6.85
CA PRO A 114 2.19 10.62 7.58
C PRO A 114 2.43 10.21 9.05
N ASP A 115 1.45 10.45 9.90
CA ASP A 115 1.51 10.05 11.31
C ASP A 115 1.71 8.52 11.43
N ARG A 116 2.77 8.11 12.15
CA ARG A 116 3.12 6.70 12.39
C ARG A 116 2.01 5.95 13.11
N SER A 117 1.30 6.63 14.02
CA SER A 117 0.23 6.02 14.82
C SER A 117 -1.04 5.68 14.03
N ALA A 118 -1.15 6.16 12.78
CA ALA A 118 -2.31 5.95 11.92
C ALA A 118 -2.15 4.76 10.95
N PHE A 119 -1.10 3.95 11.08
CA PHE A 119 -0.87 2.83 10.16
C PHE A 119 -1.93 1.74 10.31
N ARG A 120 -2.77 1.62 9.29
CA ARG A 120 -3.78 0.57 9.17
C ARG A 120 -3.52 -0.22 7.89
N PRO A 121 -2.82 -1.36 7.95
CA PRO A 121 -2.43 -2.09 6.75
C PRO A 121 -3.66 -2.64 6.03
N HIS A 122 -3.86 -2.20 4.79
CA HIS A 122 -5.02 -2.57 4.00
C HIS A 122 -4.71 -2.50 2.50
N VAL A 123 -5.48 -3.25 1.71
CA VAL A 123 -5.57 -3.14 0.25
C VAL A 123 -6.90 -2.47 -0.09
N THR A 124 -6.86 -1.30 -0.72
CA THR A 124 -8.08 -0.61 -1.17
C THR A 124 -8.71 -1.39 -2.33
N LEU A 125 -9.89 -1.97 -2.09
CA LEU A 125 -10.60 -2.78 -3.07
C LEU A 125 -11.56 -1.96 -3.94
N ALA A 126 -12.27 -1.00 -3.35
CA ALA A 126 -13.20 -0.14 -4.07
C ALA A 126 -13.35 1.22 -3.38
N ARG A 127 -13.72 2.23 -4.17
CA ARG A 127 -14.01 3.60 -3.73
C ARG A 127 -15.47 3.94 -4.01
N ASN A 128 -15.97 5.01 -3.42
CA ASN A 128 -17.38 5.43 -3.51
C ASN A 128 -18.35 4.34 -3.01
N VAL A 129 -17.91 3.56 -2.03
CA VAL A 129 -18.70 2.47 -1.45
C VAL A 129 -19.57 3.02 -0.32
N ALA A 130 -20.87 2.76 -0.36
CA ALA A 130 -21.78 3.18 0.71
C ALA A 130 -21.50 2.43 2.02
N THR A 131 -21.41 1.11 1.95
CA THR A 131 -21.11 0.20 3.07
C THR A 131 -20.26 -0.97 2.58
N ALA A 132 -19.33 -1.45 3.40
CA ALA A 132 -18.63 -2.70 3.10
C ALA A 132 -19.48 -3.91 3.55
N PRO A 133 -19.33 -5.09 2.90
CA PRO A 133 -19.97 -6.32 3.34
C PRO A 133 -19.59 -6.67 4.78
N ALA A 134 -20.56 -7.12 5.57
CA ALA A 134 -20.32 -7.66 6.90
C ALA A 134 -19.84 -9.13 6.86
N THR A 135 -20.05 -9.81 5.74
CA THR A 135 -19.66 -11.22 5.57
C THR A 135 -18.15 -11.33 5.37
N PRO A 136 -17.44 -12.14 6.17
CA PRO A 136 -16.03 -12.41 5.94
C PRO A 136 -15.84 -13.17 4.63
N PHE A 137 -14.66 -13.05 4.03
CA PHE A 137 -14.25 -13.86 2.89
C PHE A 137 -13.33 -14.99 3.35
N ALA A 138 -13.18 -16.03 2.53
CA ALA A 138 -12.21 -17.08 2.79
C ALA A 138 -10.79 -16.47 2.86
N PRO A 139 -9.98 -16.78 3.90
CA PRO A 139 -8.66 -16.19 4.05
C PRO A 139 -7.82 -16.25 2.78
N LEU A 140 -7.26 -15.11 2.38
CA LEU A 140 -6.49 -14.93 1.17
C LEU A 140 -5.00 -14.86 1.55
N PRO A 141 -4.23 -15.94 1.32
CA PRO A 141 -2.80 -15.95 1.60
C PRO A 141 -2.06 -15.10 0.57
N TRP A 142 -1.15 -14.26 1.05
CA TRP A 142 -0.29 -13.44 0.23
C TRP A 142 1.15 -13.51 0.74
N LEU A 143 2.05 -14.02 -0.11
CA LEU A 143 3.49 -13.89 0.11
C LEU A 143 3.96 -12.51 -0.39
N ALA A 144 3.97 -11.53 0.51
CA ALA A 144 4.46 -10.19 0.21
C ALA A 144 5.99 -10.18 0.18
N ASN A 145 6.55 -10.33 -1.02
CA ASN A 145 7.99 -10.41 -1.28
C ASN A 145 8.47 -9.33 -2.26
N GLU A 146 7.63 -8.36 -2.62
CA GLU A 146 8.00 -7.26 -3.52
C GLU A 146 7.60 -5.94 -2.86
N MET A 147 8.59 -5.07 -2.69
CA MET A 147 8.41 -3.71 -2.18
C MET A 147 8.75 -2.71 -3.27
N VAL A 148 7.91 -1.69 -3.45
CA VAL A 148 8.04 -0.73 -4.56
C VAL A 148 8.00 0.71 -4.07
N LEU A 149 8.70 1.59 -4.79
CA LEU A 149 8.50 3.03 -4.77
C LEU A 149 7.62 3.40 -5.96
N VAL A 150 6.53 4.13 -5.71
CA VAL A 150 5.52 4.44 -6.73
C VAL A 150 5.26 5.93 -6.78
N GLU A 151 5.14 6.45 -8.00
CA GLU A 151 4.58 7.76 -8.27
C GLU A 151 3.09 7.65 -8.62
N SER A 152 2.27 8.49 -7.99
CA SER A 152 0.85 8.64 -8.26
C SER A 152 0.57 9.92 -9.06
N SER A 153 0.32 9.80 -10.36
CA SER A 153 -0.07 10.94 -11.19
C SER A 153 -1.47 11.43 -10.84
N SER A 154 -1.61 12.63 -10.25
CA SER A 154 -2.93 13.23 -9.99
C SER A 154 -3.70 13.58 -11.26
N ALA A 155 -3.00 13.87 -12.37
CA ALA A 155 -3.62 14.24 -13.64
C ALA A 155 -4.29 13.05 -14.35
N THR A 156 -3.65 11.88 -14.31
CA THR A 156 -4.14 10.67 -15.01
C THR A 156 -4.73 9.63 -14.07
N GLY A 157 -4.50 9.79 -12.76
CA GLY A 157 -4.77 8.79 -11.74
C GLY A 157 -3.90 7.54 -11.85
N ARG A 158 -2.90 7.48 -12.75
CA ARG A 158 -2.05 6.31 -12.98
C ARG A 158 -0.97 6.18 -11.92
N TYR A 159 -0.57 4.93 -11.68
CA TYR A 159 0.58 4.60 -10.84
C TYR A 159 1.75 4.19 -11.73
N GLN A 160 2.92 4.75 -11.47
CA GLN A 160 4.17 4.38 -12.11
C GLN A 160 5.12 3.84 -11.04
N VAL A 161 5.53 2.59 -11.18
CA VAL A 161 6.58 2.02 -10.33
C VAL A 161 7.91 2.63 -10.77
N LEU A 162 8.56 3.36 -9.86
CA LEU A 162 9.86 3.98 -10.09
C LEU A 162 11.01 3.03 -9.74
N ALA A 163 10.82 2.23 -8.69
CA ALA A 163 11.77 1.20 -8.27
C ALA A 163 11.03 0.03 -7.61
N ALA A 164 11.61 -1.16 -7.73
CA ALA A 164 11.10 -2.38 -7.13
C ALA A 164 12.25 -3.18 -6.51
N ARG A 165 12.01 -3.78 -5.35
CA ARG A 165 12.95 -4.63 -4.65
C ARG A 165 12.25 -5.92 -4.22
N ARG A 166 12.78 -7.05 -4.66
CA ARG A 166 12.37 -8.36 -4.16
C ARG A 166 13.02 -8.64 -2.81
N LEU A 167 12.22 -9.00 -1.82
CA LEU A 167 12.66 -9.34 -0.48
C LEU A 167 13.22 -10.76 -0.47
N ALA A 168 14.31 -10.98 0.28
CA ALA A 168 15.00 -12.25 0.44
C ALA A 168 15.15 -12.64 1.92
#